data_AF-A0A9W9L038-F1
#
_entry.id   AF-A0A9W9L038-F1
#
_cell.length_a   1.000
_cell.length_b   1.000
_cell.length_c   1.000
_cell.angle_alpha   90.00
_cell.angle_beta   90.00
_cell.angle_gamma   90.00
#
_symmetry.space_group_name_H-M   'P 1'
#
loop_
_entity.id
_entity.type
_entity.pdbx_description
1 polymer ?
#
loop_
_entity_poly.entity_id
_entity_poly.type
_entity_poly.pdbx_seq_one_letter_code
_entity_poly.pdbx_strand_id
1 'polypeptide(L)'
;MPITGVYFIPSNPNSSTALSTVTERLRAAFPDEDIAPIGRWALEQKLLRDTLGLLPASSTNKKPPNPRYMQFLSLSHYPTHGFIYTSEPADKPPAPNQTPTGPVNGIAPDHSPAPPMVMTTIPPASYGTLFQHFTYACQPFWSHRFTLAVPNGVVYDVGDFRVRLGDVRQTVPTARVRGTLVEIEWRGPSVVEAIPVAREDGSFGSVAGAGGIDLEADSGIDISAADIEESDIDAEYTATASLIREFWARLGMEGREAILIPGVGSEVKERLRRWKKAGSRTDIGRDDAEGEPDPWSGADVARQFMEVLRFNR
;
A
#
# COMPACT_ATOMS: atom_id res chain seq x y z
N MET A 1 -10.53 -4.80 6.04
CA MET A 1 -9.39 -3.96 5.65
C MET A 1 -9.96 -2.76 4.95
N PRO A 2 -9.59 -1.54 5.36
CA PRO A 2 -10.17 -0.33 4.78
C PRO A 2 -9.58 -0.10 3.38
N ILE A 3 -10.42 0.32 2.44
CA ILE A 3 -9.99 0.65 1.07
C ILE A 3 -9.38 2.04 1.10
N THR A 4 -8.16 2.19 0.57
CA THR A 4 -7.38 3.43 0.62
C THR A 4 -6.99 3.92 -0.77
N GLY A 5 -6.72 5.22 -0.87
CA GLY A 5 -6.00 5.83 -1.98
C GLY A 5 -4.89 6.74 -1.46
N VAL A 6 -3.70 6.64 -2.05
CA VAL A 6 -2.54 7.44 -1.62
C VAL A 6 -2.14 8.41 -2.73
N TYR A 7 -1.97 9.68 -2.35
CA TYR A 7 -1.61 10.78 -3.24
C TYR A 7 -0.32 11.45 -2.77
N PHE A 8 0.52 11.86 -3.72
CA PHE A 8 1.77 12.54 -3.45
C PHE A 8 1.88 13.83 -4.26
N ILE A 9 2.06 14.95 -3.57
CA ILE A 9 2.29 16.26 -4.16
C ILE A 9 3.79 16.56 -4.06
N PRO A 10 4.55 16.54 -5.17
CA PRO A 10 5.97 16.85 -5.14
C PRO A 10 6.19 18.31 -4.71
N SER A 11 7.22 18.55 -3.92
CA SER A 11 7.67 19.90 -3.58
C SER A 11 9.12 20.09 -4.03
N ASN A 12 9.40 21.32 -4.46
CA ASN A 12 10.75 21.73 -4.70
C ASN A 12 11.49 21.87 -3.35
N PRO A 13 12.78 21.53 -3.28
CA PRO A 13 13.52 21.45 -2.02
C PRO A 13 13.61 22.76 -1.24
N ASN A 14 13.52 23.87 -1.97
CA ASN A 14 13.61 25.22 -1.45
C ASN A 14 12.23 25.89 -1.31
N SER A 15 11.16 25.15 -1.59
CA SER A 15 9.77 25.63 -1.52
C SER A 15 9.08 25.07 -0.28
N SER A 16 8.04 25.76 0.18
CA SER A 16 7.12 25.20 1.16
C SER A 16 6.44 23.94 0.59
N THR A 17 6.11 23.01 1.47
CA THR A 17 5.29 21.86 1.09
C THR A 17 3.83 22.29 0.92
N ALA A 18 3.04 21.44 0.28
CA ALA A 18 1.61 21.68 0.09
C ALA A 18 0.78 21.40 1.35
N LEU A 19 1.41 21.01 2.46
CA LEU A 19 0.70 20.51 3.65
C LEU A 19 -0.29 21.52 4.22
N SER A 20 0.10 22.80 4.36
CA SER A 20 -0.79 23.85 4.83
C SER A 20 -1.96 24.06 3.88
N THR A 21 -1.68 24.13 2.57
CA THR A 21 -2.70 24.28 1.53
C THR A 21 -3.69 23.12 1.52
N VAL A 22 -3.22 21.87 1.62
CA VAL A 22 -4.10 20.70 1.68
C VAL A 22 -4.97 20.76 2.93
N THR A 23 -4.40 21.13 4.08
CA THR A 23 -5.16 21.25 5.35
C THR A 23 -6.22 22.34 5.27
N GLU A 24 -5.91 23.48 4.66
CA GLU A 24 -6.86 24.58 4.45
C GLU A 24 -7.99 24.16 3.50
N ARG A 25 -7.65 23.54 2.36
CA ARG A 25 -8.64 23.08 1.39
C ARG A 25 -9.51 21.95 1.92
N LEU A 26 -8.97 21.08 2.76
CA LEU A 26 -9.75 20.05 3.46
C LEU A 26 -10.86 20.70 4.29
N ARG A 27 -10.54 21.72 5.10
CA ARG A 27 -11.54 22.45 5.89
C ARG A 27 -12.52 23.23 5.04
N ALA A 28 -12.06 23.83 3.94
CA ALA A 28 -12.91 24.60 3.05
C ALA A 28 -13.87 23.73 2.23
N ALA A 29 -13.46 22.53 1.83
CA ALA A 29 -14.26 21.62 1.01
C ALA A 29 -15.36 20.90 1.81
N PHE A 30 -15.21 20.77 3.12
CA PHE A 30 -16.14 20.08 4.03
C PHE A 30 -16.48 20.97 5.24
N PRO A 31 -17.19 22.09 5.03
CA PRO A 31 -17.46 23.08 6.09
C PRO A 31 -18.41 22.58 7.18
N ASP A 32 -19.24 21.57 6.87
CA ASP A 32 -20.23 21.00 7.78
C ASP A 32 -19.64 19.91 8.69
N GLU A 33 -18.41 19.46 8.41
CA GLU A 33 -17.71 18.42 9.18
C GLU A 33 -16.78 19.05 10.23
N ASP A 34 -16.72 18.48 11.44
CA ASP A 34 -15.77 18.93 12.48
C ASP A 34 -14.37 18.37 12.22
N ILE A 35 -13.60 19.08 11.39
CA ILE A 35 -12.25 18.66 10.97
C ILE A 35 -11.22 19.04 12.05
N ALA A 36 -11.20 18.25 13.11
CA ALA A 36 -10.20 18.30 14.18
C ALA A 36 -9.11 17.23 13.98
N PRO A 37 -7.82 17.52 14.28
CA PRO A 37 -6.79 16.49 14.31
C PRO A 37 -7.09 15.44 15.38
N ILE A 38 -7.25 14.17 14.98
CA ILE A 38 -7.55 13.06 15.89
C ILE A 38 -6.32 12.26 16.32
N GLY A 39 -5.18 12.48 15.66
CA GLY A 39 -3.97 11.72 15.96
C GLY A 39 -2.77 12.09 15.10
N ARG A 40 -1.70 11.34 15.32
CA ARG A 40 -0.46 11.44 14.55
C ARG A 40 -0.15 10.10 13.89
N TRP A 41 0.57 10.17 12.79
CA TRP A 41 1.07 9.00 12.10
C TRP A 41 2.48 9.23 11.60
N ALA A 42 3.18 8.13 11.36
CA ALA A 42 4.51 8.15 10.79
C ALA A 42 4.70 7.02 9.76
N LEU A 43 5.63 7.26 8.85
CA LEU A 43 6.04 6.33 7.82
C LEU A 43 7.56 6.39 7.67
N GLU A 44 8.19 5.23 7.47
CA GLU A 44 9.59 5.14 7.06
C GLU A 44 9.70 4.18 5.87
N GLN A 45 10.31 4.64 4.78
CA GLN A 45 10.60 3.83 3.60
C GLN A 45 12.10 3.86 3.29
N LYS A 46 12.71 2.70 3.05
CA LYS A 46 14.12 2.57 2.65
C LYS A 46 14.22 1.87 1.30
N LEU A 47 15.02 2.43 0.39
CA LEU A 47 15.28 1.82 -0.92
C LEU A 47 16.70 1.27 -0.98
N LEU A 48 16.82 0.00 -1.35
CA LEU A 48 18.07 -0.61 -1.79
C LEU A 48 17.99 -0.89 -3.30
N ARG A 49 19.10 -0.73 -4.00
CA ARG A 49 19.26 -1.11 -5.41
C ARG A 49 20.40 -2.12 -5.56
N ASP A 50 20.28 -2.97 -6.57
CA ASP A 50 21.34 -3.90 -6.95
C ASP A 50 22.63 -3.13 -7.33
N THR A 51 23.74 -3.47 -6.66
CA THR A 51 25.06 -2.87 -6.88
C THR A 51 25.60 -3.15 -8.29
N LEU A 52 25.30 -4.32 -8.87
CA LEU A 52 25.73 -4.65 -10.24
C LEU A 52 25.03 -3.79 -11.29
N GLY A 53 23.77 -3.41 -11.04
CA GLY A 53 23.01 -2.47 -11.86
C GLY A 53 23.52 -1.02 -11.80
N LEU A 54 24.47 -0.72 -10.91
CA LEU A 54 25.08 0.61 -10.76
C LEU A 54 26.46 0.73 -11.44
N LEU A 55 27.01 -0.36 -11.97
CA LEU A 55 28.28 -0.34 -12.68
C LEU A 55 28.09 0.23 -14.10
N PRO A 56 28.96 1.15 -14.57
CA PRO A 56 28.95 1.59 -15.96
C PRO A 56 29.06 0.38 -16.90
N ALA A 57 28.24 0.33 -17.96
CA ALA A 57 28.28 -0.75 -18.93
C ALA A 57 29.68 -0.84 -19.54
N SER A 58 30.50 -1.77 -19.06
CA SER A 58 31.85 -1.95 -19.57
C SER A 58 31.75 -2.58 -20.95
N SER A 59 31.98 -1.79 -22.00
CA SER A 59 32.29 -2.17 -23.39
C SER A 59 31.29 -3.04 -24.17
N THR A 60 30.12 -3.41 -23.63
CA THR A 60 29.06 -4.06 -24.41
C THR A 60 27.84 -3.14 -24.44
N ASN A 61 27.36 -2.81 -25.64
CA ASN A 61 26.21 -1.94 -25.92
C ASN A 61 24.85 -2.47 -25.39
N LYS A 62 24.86 -3.31 -24.36
CA LYS A 62 23.66 -3.85 -23.71
C LYS A 62 23.38 -2.99 -22.48
N LYS A 63 22.34 -2.16 -22.55
CA LYS A 63 21.73 -1.50 -21.39
C LYS A 63 21.61 -2.54 -20.27
N PRO A 64 22.11 -2.28 -19.05
CA PRO A 64 22.05 -3.27 -17.98
C PRO A 64 20.60 -3.75 -17.79
N PRO A 65 20.38 -5.06 -17.58
CA PRO A 65 19.04 -5.61 -17.41
C PRO A 65 18.37 -4.89 -16.23
N ASN A 66 17.07 -4.60 -16.36
CA ASN A 66 16.24 -3.84 -15.41
C ASN A 66 16.79 -3.85 -13.97
N PRO A 67 17.25 -2.70 -13.42
CA PRO A 67 17.90 -2.67 -12.13
C PRO A 67 16.96 -3.17 -11.04
N ARG A 68 17.39 -4.23 -10.33
CA ARG A 68 16.61 -4.80 -9.23
C ARG A 68 16.60 -3.84 -8.04
N TYR A 69 15.49 -3.82 -7.33
CA TYR A 69 15.35 -3.00 -6.13
C TYR A 69 14.57 -3.73 -5.06
N MET A 70 14.85 -3.34 -3.82
CA MET A 70 14.20 -3.80 -2.61
C MET A 70 13.77 -2.58 -1.81
N GLN A 71 12.50 -2.54 -1.41
CA GLN A 71 11.95 -1.47 -0.58
C GLN A 71 11.54 -2.05 0.76
N PHE A 72 11.93 -1.37 1.83
CA PHE A 72 11.41 -1.60 3.17
C PHE A 72 10.45 -0.48 3.50
N LEU A 73 9.31 -0.79 4.08
CA LEU A 73 8.33 0.17 4.56
C LEU A 73 7.86 -0.22 5.96
N SER A 74 7.76 0.78 6.83
CA SER A 74 7.11 0.68 8.14
C SER A 74 6.06 1.79 8.25
N LEU A 75 4.87 1.43 8.73
CA LEU A 75 3.73 2.30 8.90
C LEU A 75 3.31 2.30 10.37
N SER A 76 3.15 3.48 10.99
CA SER A 76 2.83 3.56 12.42
C SER A 76 1.44 2.99 12.76
N HIS A 77 0.52 2.95 11.80
CA HIS A 77 -0.82 2.39 11.96
C HIS A 77 -0.91 0.89 11.60
N TYR A 78 0.22 0.28 11.22
CA TYR A 78 0.44 -1.17 11.18
C TYR A 78 1.70 -1.51 12.01
N PRO A 79 1.68 -1.26 13.34
CA PRO A 79 2.88 -1.38 14.18
C PRO A 79 3.40 -2.81 14.30
N THR A 80 2.55 -3.79 13.99
CA THR A 80 2.83 -5.21 13.99
C THR A 80 3.39 -5.74 12.67
N HIS A 81 3.60 -4.88 11.67
CA HIS A 81 4.05 -5.33 10.34
C HIS A 81 5.16 -4.43 9.79
N GLY A 82 6.20 -5.07 9.27
CA GLY A 82 7.12 -4.49 8.31
C GLY A 82 6.80 -5.01 6.91
N PHE A 83 6.95 -4.17 5.89
CA PHE A 83 6.68 -4.55 4.51
C PHE A 83 7.97 -4.51 3.69
N ILE A 84 8.22 -5.57 2.94
CA ILE A 84 9.32 -5.69 1.98
C ILE A 84 8.73 -5.88 0.59
N TYR A 85 9.25 -5.12 -0.36
CA TYR A 85 8.81 -5.19 -1.73
C TYR A 85 9.99 -5.30 -2.69
N THR A 86 9.98 -6.33 -3.52
CA THR A 86 11.10 -6.68 -4.39
C THR A 86 10.66 -6.78 -5.85
N SER A 87 11.53 -6.35 -6.75
CA SER A 87 11.37 -6.61 -8.19
C SER A 87 11.57 -8.09 -8.50
N GLU A 88 10.71 -8.72 -9.30
CA GLU A 88 10.93 -10.12 -9.72
C GLU A 88 12.18 -10.28 -10.60
N PRO A 89 12.81 -11.47 -10.55
CA PRO A 89 13.83 -11.87 -11.51
C PRO A 89 13.26 -11.86 -12.94
N ALA A 90 14.03 -11.33 -13.90
CA ALA A 90 13.63 -11.26 -15.31
C ALA A 90 13.56 -12.62 -16.05
N ASP A 91 13.61 -13.75 -15.33
CA ASP A 91 13.82 -15.09 -15.90
C ASP A 91 12.53 -15.84 -16.28
N LYS A 92 11.40 -15.14 -16.46
CA LYS A 92 10.23 -15.77 -17.08
C LYS A 92 10.38 -15.70 -18.61
N PRO A 93 10.63 -16.83 -19.32
CA PRO A 93 10.69 -16.80 -20.78
C PRO A 93 9.36 -16.28 -21.34
N PRO A 94 9.37 -15.42 -22.38
CA PRO A 94 8.15 -14.98 -23.01
C PRO A 94 7.41 -16.19 -23.56
N ALA A 95 6.12 -16.31 -23.23
CA ALA A 95 5.24 -17.27 -23.88
C ALA A 95 5.26 -17.01 -25.40
N PRO A 96 5.44 -18.03 -26.24
CA PRO A 96 5.52 -17.84 -27.68
C PRO A 96 4.11 -17.63 -28.23
N ASN A 97 3.71 -16.38 -28.46
CA ASN A 97 2.86 -15.95 -29.58
C ASN A 97 2.39 -14.51 -29.40
N GLN A 98 3.22 -13.53 -29.76
CA GLN A 98 2.73 -12.27 -30.33
C GLN A 98 3.74 -11.78 -31.38
N THR A 99 3.41 -11.97 -32.65
CA THR A 99 4.10 -11.43 -33.82
C THR A 99 3.91 -9.90 -33.90
N PRO A 100 4.96 -9.09 -34.10
CA PRO A 100 4.82 -7.67 -34.35
C PRO A 100 4.82 -7.38 -35.86
N THR A 101 3.75 -6.75 -36.36
CA THR A 101 3.74 -6.09 -37.68
C THR A 101 3.16 -4.69 -37.56
N GLY A 102 3.96 -3.66 -37.84
CA GLY A 102 3.50 -2.30 -38.12
C GLY A 102 4.47 -1.17 -37.71
N PRO A 103 4.88 -0.25 -38.63
CA PRO A 103 5.83 0.82 -38.32
C PRO A 103 5.20 2.13 -37.83
N VAL A 104 5.82 2.69 -36.79
CA VAL A 104 6.12 4.10 -36.46
C VAL A 104 5.14 5.22 -36.90
N ASN A 105 4.41 5.79 -35.93
CA ASN A 105 4.43 7.23 -35.59
C ASN A 105 3.44 7.55 -34.45
N GLY A 106 3.96 7.92 -33.29
CA GLY A 106 3.17 8.39 -32.16
C GLY A 106 4.00 8.45 -30.88
N ILE A 107 4.30 9.65 -30.41
CA ILE A 107 4.90 9.89 -29.09
C ILE A 107 3.82 9.53 -28.06
N ALA A 108 3.82 8.28 -27.61
CA ALA A 108 3.03 7.82 -26.48
C ALA A 108 3.98 7.58 -25.28
N PRO A 109 3.56 7.88 -24.05
CA PRO A 109 4.35 7.58 -22.86
C PRO A 109 4.57 6.06 -22.79
N ASP A 110 5.85 5.70 -22.62
CA ASP A 110 6.35 4.34 -22.50
C ASP A 110 5.75 3.65 -21.26
N HIS A 111 4.57 3.04 -21.42
CA HIS A 111 4.02 2.07 -20.47
C HIS A 111 4.67 0.70 -20.73
N SER A 112 5.97 0.61 -20.53
CA SER A 112 6.63 -0.67 -20.33
C SER A 112 5.97 -1.39 -19.13
N PRO A 113 5.49 -2.64 -19.27
CA PRO A 113 4.90 -3.36 -18.14
C PRO A 113 5.96 -3.50 -17.06
N ALA A 114 5.70 -2.91 -15.89
CA ALA A 114 6.59 -3.05 -14.74
C ALA A 114 6.80 -4.55 -14.47
N PRO A 115 8.04 -4.99 -14.19
CA PRO A 115 8.29 -6.39 -13.88
C PRO A 115 7.38 -6.79 -12.71
N PRO A 116 6.86 -8.03 -12.71
CA PRO A 116 6.03 -8.52 -11.62
C PRO A 116 6.78 -8.35 -10.28
N MET A 117 6.05 -8.08 -9.21
CA MET A 117 6.61 -7.54 -7.97
C MET A 117 6.10 -8.34 -6.78
N VAL A 118 7.00 -8.71 -5.87
CA VAL A 118 6.67 -9.55 -4.72
C VAL A 118 6.60 -8.67 -3.47
N MET A 119 5.42 -8.66 -2.85
CA MET A 119 5.20 -8.08 -1.52
C MET A 119 5.30 -9.17 -0.46
N THR A 120 6.09 -8.90 0.57
CA THR A 120 6.27 -9.77 1.73
C THR A 120 6.09 -8.96 3.00
N THR A 121 5.33 -9.48 3.92
CA THR A 121 5.16 -8.95 5.27
C THR A 121 6.09 -9.69 6.23
N ILE A 122 6.63 -8.95 7.19
CA ILE A 122 7.55 -9.49 8.19
C ILE A 122 7.19 -8.97 9.59
N PRO A 123 7.52 -9.73 10.64
CA PRO A 123 7.37 -9.25 12.02
C PRO A 123 8.21 -7.97 12.26
N PRO A 124 7.76 -7.05 13.13
CA PRO A 124 8.45 -5.78 13.37
C PRO A 124 9.85 -5.99 13.96
N ALA A 125 9.99 -7.00 14.83
CA ALA A 125 11.27 -7.36 15.44
C ALA A 125 12.33 -7.75 14.39
N SER A 126 11.90 -8.30 13.25
CA SER A 126 12.80 -8.71 12.16
C SER A 126 13.14 -7.57 11.22
N TYR A 127 12.33 -6.49 11.15
CA TYR A 127 12.49 -5.40 10.19
C TYR A 127 13.87 -4.73 10.27
N GLY A 128 14.29 -4.32 11.47
CA GLY A 128 15.58 -3.66 11.68
C GLY A 128 16.76 -4.58 11.33
N THR A 129 16.71 -5.82 11.83
CA THR A 129 17.76 -6.83 11.62
C THR A 129 17.91 -7.22 10.16
N LEU A 130 16.81 -7.42 9.43
CA LEU A 130 16.84 -7.72 8.00
C LEU A 130 17.41 -6.56 7.19
N PHE A 131 17.00 -5.32 7.48
CA PHE A 131 17.58 -4.16 6.83
C PHE A 131 19.10 -4.09 7.06
N GLN A 132 19.55 -4.24 8.31
CA GLN A 132 20.98 -4.27 8.64
C GLN A 132 21.72 -5.39 7.92
N HIS A 133 21.13 -6.59 7.85
CA HIS A 133 21.71 -7.72 7.13
C HIS A 133 21.96 -7.37 5.66
N PHE A 134 20.97 -6.81 4.96
CA PHE A 134 21.14 -6.41 3.56
C PHE A 134 22.15 -5.27 3.37
N THR A 135 22.19 -4.29 4.29
CA THR A 135 23.10 -3.15 4.15
C THR A 135 24.55 -3.45 4.51
N TYR A 136 24.79 -4.41 5.42
CA TYR A 136 26.14 -4.72 5.91
C TYR A 136 26.67 -6.04 5.36
N ALA A 137 25.90 -7.13 5.48
CA ALA A 137 26.34 -8.45 5.03
C ALA A 137 26.18 -8.63 3.51
N CYS A 138 25.11 -8.06 2.93
CA CYS A 138 24.84 -8.15 1.50
C CYS A 138 25.23 -6.88 0.72
N GLN A 139 26.06 -6.00 1.30
CA GLN A 139 26.51 -4.76 0.66
C GLN A 139 27.07 -4.96 -0.77
N PRO A 140 27.83 -6.03 -1.07
CA PRO A 140 28.33 -6.27 -2.44
C PRO A 140 27.21 -6.41 -3.48
N PHE A 141 26.02 -6.84 -3.05
CA PHE A 141 24.85 -7.05 -3.90
C PHE A 141 23.84 -5.91 -3.81
N TRP A 142 23.74 -5.25 -2.65
CA TRP A 142 22.74 -4.23 -2.38
C TRP A 142 23.35 -2.94 -1.87
N SER A 143 22.97 -1.83 -2.51
CA SER A 143 23.35 -0.48 -2.13
C SER A 143 22.13 0.26 -1.58
N HIS A 144 22.20 0.72 -0.32
CA HIS A 144 21.19 1.61 0.25
C HIS A 144 21.25 2.97 -0.46
N ARG A 145 20.13 3.37 -1.07
CA ARG A 145 20.06 4.57 -1.92
C ARG A 145 19.49 5.75 -1.18
N PHE A 146 18.39 5.56 -0.48
CA PHE A 146 17.77 6.63 0.30
C PHE A 146 16.85 6.08 1.39
N THR A 147 16.57 6.94 2.35
CA THR A 147 15.48 6.76 3.32
C THR A 147 14.55 7.95 3.21
N LEU A 148 13.26 7.67 3.13
CA LEU A 148 12.17 8.65 3.19
C LEU A 148 11.40 8.45 4.47
N ALA A 149 10.96 9.54 5.07
CA ALA A 149 10.16 9.51 6.28
C ALA A 149 9.06 10.56 6.25
N VAL A 150 7.95 10.23 6.91
CA VAL A 150 6.93 11.17 7.36
C VAL A 150 6.98 11.13 8.89
N PRO A 151 7.72 12.04 9.55
CA PRO A 151 7.95 11.93 11.00
C PRO A 151 6.81 12.49 11.86
N ASN A 152 6.01 13.43 11.33
CA ASN A 152 4.99 14.14 12.09
C ASN A 152 3.71 14.28 11.25
N GLY A 153 3.21 13.17 10.73
CA GLY A 153 1.94 13.15 10.03
C GLY A 153 0.78 13.42 10.98
N VAL A 154 -0.31 13.98 10.45
CA VAL A 154 -1.55 14.29 11.17
C VAL A 154 -2.69 13.49 10.57
N VAL A 155 -3.62 13.04 11.43
CA VAL A 155 -4.80 12.28 11.03
C VAL A 155 -6.05 13.11 11.30
N TYR A 156 -6.99 13.08 10.36
CA TYR A 156 -8.31 13.72 10.43
C TYR A 156 -9.39 12.69 10.12
N ASP A 157 -10.54 12.81 10.77
CA ASP A 157 -11.77 12.16 10.35
C ASP A 157 -12.67 13.20 9.67
N VAL A 158 -13.24 12.86 8.52
CA VAL A 158 -14.06 13.74 7.67
C VAL A 158 -15.21 12.90 7.11
N GLY A 159 -16.37 12.95 7.77
CA GLY A 159 -17.48 12.05 7.48
C GLY A 159 -17.04 10.57 7.47
N ASP A 160 -17.33 9.87 6.37
CA ASP A 160 -16.97 8.46 6.15
C ASP A 160 -15.50 8.25 5.71
N PHE A 161 -14.65 9.28 5.81
CA PHE A 161 -13.25 9.19 5.41
C PHE A 161 -12.32 9.48 6.58
N ARG A 162 -11.20 8.75 6.60
CA ARG A 162 -10.04 9.08 7.43
C ARG A 162 -8.91 9.55 6.54
N VAL A 163 -8.41 10.76 6.79
CA VAL A 163 -7.37 11.40 5.99
C VAL A 163 -6.08 11.50 6.80
N ARG A 164 -4.99 10.91 6.30
CA ARG A 164 -3.66 11.04 6.89
C ARG A 164 -2.78 11.94 6.01
N LEU A 165 -2.35 13.06 6.56
CA LEU A 165 -1.52 14.07 5.88
C LEU A 165 -0.13 14.10 6.47
N GLY A 166 0.90 14.32 5.65
CA GLY A 166 2.25 14.54 6.20
C GLY A 166 3.29 14.95 5.18
N ASP A 167 4.32 15.65 5.65
CA ASP A 167 5.48 16.00 4.83
C ASP A 167 6.40 14.80 4.64
N VAL A 168 6.73 14.49 3.38
CA VAL A 168 7.75 13.51 3.02
C VAL A 168 9.11 14.19 2.99
N ARG A 169 10.05 13.64 3.74
CA ARG A 169 11.44 14.09 3.79
C ARG A 169 12.35 12.93 3.51
N GLN A 170 13.32 13.14 2.62
CA GLN A 170 14.48 12.26 2.55
C GLN A 170 15.37 12.56 3.74
N THR A 171 15.78 11.53 4.49
CA THR A 171 16.70 11.65 5.63
C THR A 171 18.09 11.13 5.30
N VAL A 172 18.20 10.18 4.36
CA VAL A 172 19.46 9.60 3.87
C VAL A 172 19.46 9.61 2.34
N PRO A 173 20.58 9.89 1.65
CA PRO A 173 21.90 10.28 2.20
C PRO A 173 21.97 11.75 2.62
N THR A 174 21.09 12.58 2.06
CA THR A 174 21.04 14.02 2.37
C THR A 174 19.63 14.40 2.74
N ALA A 175 19.49 15.10 3.86
CA ALA A 175 18.22 15.64 4.32
C ALA A 175 17.62 16.60 3.29
N ARG A 176 16.44 16.27 2.76
CA ARG A 176 15.79 17.10 1.74
C ARG A 176 14.27 16.88 1.77
N VAL A 177 13.52 17.97 1.73
CA VAL A 177 12.07 17.90 1.53
C VAL A 177 11.77 17.29 0.16
N ARG A 178 10.74 16.45 0.08
CA ARG A 178 10.30 15.78 -1.15
C ARG A 178 8.90 16.21 -1.56
N GLY A 179 8.01 16.46 -0.61
CA GLY A 179 6.63 16.79 -0.92
C GLY A 179 5.68 16.56 0.25
N THR A 180 4.40 16.52 -0.06
CA THR A 180 3.31 16.21 0.85
C THR A 180 2.65 14.90 0.42
N LEU A 181 2.38 14.02 1.37
CA LEU A 181 1.70 12.75 1.20
C LEU A 181 0.31 12.84 1.83
N VAL A 182 -0.67 12.29 1.13
CA VAL A 182 -2.07 12.27 1.55
C VAL A 182 -2.59 10.85 1.36
N GLU A 183 -2.95 10.19 2.43
CA GLU A 183 -3.70 8.93 2.40
C GLU A 183 -5.15 9.25 2.72
N ILE A 184 -6.07 8.76 1.88
CA ILE A 184 -7.50 8.84 2.10
C ILE A 184 -8.01 7.41 2.26
N GLU A 185 -8.55 7.12 3.43
CA GLU A 185 -9.07 5.83 3.83
C GLU A 185 -10.59 5.90 3.91
N TRP A 186 -11.29 4.99 3.24
CA TRP A 186 -12.74 4.83 3.38
C TRP A 186 -13.07 4.09 4.68
N ARG A 187 -14.01 4.65 5.44
CA ARG A 187 -14.52 4.15 6.73
C ARG A 187 -16.03 3.89 6.73
N GLY A 188 -16.70 4.13 5.61
CA GLY A 188 -18.12 3.81 5.47
C GLY A 188 -18.37 2.29 5.31
N PRO A 189 -19.64 1.89 5.13
CA PRO A 189 -20.03 0.48 5.03
C PRO A 189 -19.24 -0.26 3.96
N SER A 190 -18.84 -1.50 4.26
CA SER A 190 -18.02 -2.30 3.36
C SER A 190 -18.36 -3.79 3.42
N VAL A 191 -18.42 -4.46 2.26
CA VAL A 191 -18.65 -5.92 2.22
C VAL A 191 -17.38 -6.69 2.62
N VAL A 192 -16.19 -6.08 2.47
CA VAL A 192 -14.93 -6.63 2.99
C VAL A 192 -14.95 -6.83 4.51
N GLU A 193 -15.69 -6.00 5.25
CA GLU A 193 -15.77 -6.13 6.71
C GLU A 193 -16.56 -7.36 7.16
N ALA A 194 -17.50 -7.82 6.33
CA ALA A 194 -18.27 -9.05 6.58
C ALA A 194 -17.44 -10.33 6.37
N ILE A 195 -16.36 -10.27 5.57
CA ILE A 195 -15.44 -11.40 5.39
C ILE A 195 -14.71 -11.62 6.71
N PRO A 196 -14.72 -12.81 7.34
CA PRO A 196 -14.05 -13.01 8.62
C PRO A 196 -12.52 -13.02 8.53
N VAL A 197 -11.80 -12.60 9.59
CA VAL A 197 -10.34 -12.74 9.67
C VAL A 197 -10.02 -14.16 10.08
N ALA A 198 -9.12 -14.81 9.34
CA ALA A 198 -8.55 -16.07 9.77
C ALA A 198 -7.75 -15.85 11.06
N ARG A 199 -8.17 -16.51 12.14
CA ARG A 199 -7.33 -16.70 13.33
C ARG A 199 -6.48 -17.95 13.12
N GLU A 200 -5.32 -17.99 13.77
CA GLU A 200 -4.37 -19.10 13.62
C GLU A 200 -4.89 -20.44 14.17
N ASP A 201 -5.92 -20.43 15.02
CA ASP A 201 -6.65 -21.62 15.49
C ASP A 201 -7.51 -22.27 14.38
N GLY A 202 -7.42 -21.78 13.14
CA GLY A 202 -8.26 -22.18 12.02
C GLY A 202 -9.71 -21.69 12.16
N SER A 203 -10.03 -20.97 13.24
CA SER A 203 -11.31 -20.30 13.42
C SER A 203 -11.30 -18.95 12.73
N PHE A 204 -12.51 -18.41 12.56
CA PHE A 204 -12.72 -17.14 11.90
C PHE A 204 -13.34 -16.17 12.87
N GLY A 205 -12.65 -15.05 13.11
CA GLY A 205 -13.15 -13.95 13.91
C GLY A 205 -13.83 -12.90 13.04
N SER A 206 -14.98 -12.40 13.50
CA SER A 206 -15.49 -11.12 12.99
C SER A 206 -14.59 -9.97 13.51
N VAL A 207 -14.30 -8.98 12.66
CA VAL A 207 -13.55 -7.78 13.05
C VAL A 207 -14.49 -6.84 13.79
N ALA A 208 -14.71 -7.08 15.08
CA ALA A 208 -15.31 -6.06 15.94
C ALA A 208 -14.21 -5.05 16.32
N GLY A 209 -14.19 -3.88 15.69
CA GLY A 209 -13.07 -2.96 15.80
C GLY A 209 -13.33 -1.48 15.49
N ALA A 210 -14.47 -0.92 15.90
CA ALA A 210 -14.62 0.47 16.41
C ALA A 210 -16.11 0.77 16.69
N GLY A 211 -16.51 0.63 17.96
CA GLY A 211 -17.88 0.92 18.41
C GLY A 211 -18.69 -0.35 18.62
N GLY A 212 -18.99 -0.66 19.88
CA GLY A 212 -19.89 -1.75 20.22
C GLY A 212 -21.26 -1.48 19.64
N ILE A 213 -21.64 -2.25 18.63
CA ILE A 213 -23.02 -2.42 18.24
C ILE A 213 -23.27 -3.90 18.45
N ASP A 214 -23.92 -4.24 19.56
CA ASP A 214 -24.68 -5.49 19.66
C ASP A 214 -25.66 -5.45 18.48
N LEU A 215 -25.30 -6.13 17.39
CA LEU A 215 -26.23 -6.44 16.30
C LEU A 215 -27.14 -7.60 16.73
N GLU A 216 -27.83 -7.40 17.85
CA GLU A 216 -29.08 -8.09 18.13
C GLU A 216 -30.19 -7.28 17.44
N ALA A 217 -30.68 -7.86 16.34
CA ALA A 217 -31.92 -7.53 15.65
C ALA A 217 -31.97 -6.25 14.78
N ASP A 218 -32.39 -6.49 13.53
CA ASP A 218 -33.11 -5.56 12.63
C ASP A 218 -32.31 -4.72 11.63
N SER A 219 -31.52 -5.38 10.78
CA SER A 219 -31.31 -4.89 9.41
C SER A 219 -31.36 -6.08 8.42
N GLY A 220 -32.46 -6.15 7.65
CA GLY A 220 -32.86 -7.28 6.82
C GLY A 220 -32.05 -7.51 5.54
N ILE A 221 -30.72 -7.40 5.60
CA ILE A 221 -29.82 -7.90 4.56
C ILE A 221 -28.70 -8.67 5.26
N ASP A 222 -29.01 -9.91 5.63
CA ASP A 222 -27.99 -10.87 6.07
C ASP A 222 -27.20 -11.28 4.83
N ILE A 223 -26.26 -10.44 4.39
CA ILE A 223 -25.27 -10.84 3.37
C ILE A 223 -24.44 -11.92 4.03
N SER A 224 -24.83 -13.17 3.80
CA SER A 224 -24.04 -14.29 4.26
C SER A 224 -22.66 -14.14 3.61
N ALA A 225 -21.60 -14.16 4.42
CA ALA A 225 -20.24 -14.07 3.90
C ALA A 225 -19.96 -15.15 2.82
N ALA A 226 -20.77 -16.22 2.77
CA ALA A 226 -20.70 -17.32 1.82
C ALA A 226 -21.03 -16.90 0.38
N ASP A 227 -21.92 -15.92 0.23
CA ASP A 227 -22.37 -15.42 -1.06
C ASP A 227 -21.43 -14.37 -1.66
N ILE A 228 -20.45 -13.87 -0.88
CA ILE A 228 -19.47 -12.88 -1.36
C ILE A 228 -18.51 -13.54 -2.36
N GLU A 229 -18.47 -13.03 -3.59
CA GLU A 229 -17.53 -13.45 -4.63
C GLU A 229 -16.35 -12.47 -4.79
N GLU A 230 -15.28 -12.91 -5.46
CA GLU A 230 -14.14 -12.02 -5.74
C GLU A 230 -14.51 -10.84 -6.64
N SER A 231 -15.52 -11.00 -7.48
CA SER A 231 -16.09 -9.93 -8.30
C SER A 231 -16.78 -8.85 -7.48
N ASP A 232 -17.40 -9.21 -6.35
CA ASP A 232 -18.04 -8.25 -5.46
C ASP A 232 -16.98 -7.38 -4.77
N ILE A 233 -15.86 -8.00 -4.37
CA ILE A 233 -14.69 -7.29 -3.86
C ILE A 233 -14.15 -6.33 -4.94
N ASP A 234 -14.00 -6.78 -6.19
CA ASP A 234 -13.53 -5.90 -7.27
C ASP A 234 -14.48 -4.73 -7.56
N ALA A 235 -15.79 -4.98 -7.54
CA ALA A 235 -16.80 -3.96 -7.73
C ALA A 235 -16.77 -2.92 -6.60
N GLU A 236 -16.65 -3.37 -5.34
CA GLU A 236 -16.53 -2.50 -4.19
C GLU A 236 -15.25 -1.66 -4.24
N TYR A 237 -14.10 -2.27 -4.50
CA TYR A 237 -12.84 -1.53 -4.66
C TYR A 237 -12.94 -0.46 -5.75
N THR A 238 -13.61 -0.76 -6.86
CA THR A 238 -13.83 0.20 -7.96
C THR A 238 -14.77 1.34 -7.56
N ALA A 239 -15.86 1.03 -6.86
CA ALA A 239 -16.82 2.01 -6.36
C ALA A 239 -16.17 2.94 -5.33
N THR A 240 -15.52 2.36 -4.32
CA THR A 240 -14.85 3.11 -3.26
C THR A 240 -13.68 3.92 -3.79
N ALA A 241 -12.92 3.41 -4.77
CA ALA A 241 -11.90 4.20 -5.44
C ALA A 241 -12.47 5.43 -6.16
N SER A 242 -13.67 5.32 -6.72
CA SER A 242 -14.37 6.46 -7.34
C SER A 242 -14.77 7.51 -6.28
N LEU A 243 -15.26 7.08 -5.12
CA LEU A 243 -15.55 7.96 -3.97
C LEU A 243 -14.29 8.68 -3.47
N ILE A 244 -13.17 7.96 -3.33
CA ILE A 244 -11.88 8.55 -2.92
C ILE A 244 -11.37 9.56 -3.95
N ARG A 245 -11.56 9.30 -5.25
CA ARG A 245 -11.21 10.24 -6.31
C ARG A 245 -12.09 11.48 -6.30
N GLU A 246 -13.40 11.33 -6.06
CA GLU A 246 -14.30 12.46 -5.91
C GLU A 246 -13.91 13.33 -4.72
N PHE A 247 -13.62 12.70 -3.57
CA PHE A 247 -13.10 13.38 -2.39
C PHE A 247 -11.83 14.17 -2.72
N TRP A 248 -10.86 13.53 -3.38
CA TRP A 248 -9.61 14.19 -3.79
C TRP A 248 -9.86 15.35 -4.78
N ALA A 249 -10.76 15.16 -5.74
CA ALA A 249 -11.12 16.18 -6.72
C ALA A 249 -11.75 17.42 -6.08
N ARG A 250 -12.53 17.26 -5.00
CA ARG A 250 -13.08 18.40 -4.23
C ARG A 250 -12.00 19.26 -3.59
N LEU A 251 -10.84 18.69 -3.26
CA LEU A 251 -9.70 19.48 -2.79
C LEU A 251 -9.04 20.30 -3.91
N GLY A 252 -9.32 19.99 -5.19
CA GLY A 252 -8.78 20.71 -6.35
C GLY A 252 -7.25 20.66 -6.46
N MET A 253 -6.62 19.63 -5.89
CA MET A 253 -5.17 19.46 -5.84
C MET A 253 -4.70 18.53 -6.95
N GLU A 254 -3.55 18.85 -7.55
CA GLU A 254 -2.86 17.93 -8.46
C GLU A 254 -1.79 17.16 -7.69
N GLY A 255 -1.67 15.87 -7.96
CA GLY A 255 -0.71 14.99 -7.33
C GLY A 255 -0.61 13.66 -8.04
N ARG A 256 0.47 12.93 -7.78
CA ARG A 256 0.60 11.55 -8.24
C ARG A 256 -0.32 10.67 -7.42
N GLU A 257 -1.15 9.89 -8.08
CA GLU A 257 -2.12 8.98 -7.47
C GLU A 257 -1.61 7.54 -7.47
N ALA A 258 -1.87 6.83 -6.38
CA ALA A 258 -1.74 5.39 -6.25
C ALA A 258 -3.02 4.83 -5.60
N ILE A 259 -3.99 4.51 -6.45
CA ILE A 259 -5.23 3.81 -6.11
C ILE A 259 -5.45 2.70 -7.13
N LEU A 260 -6.00 1.56 -6.71
CA LEU A 260 -6.20 0.39 -7.57
C LEU A 260 -4.96 -0.02 -8.40
N ILE A 261 -3.77 0.12 -7.80
CA ILE A 261 -2.53 -0.33 -8.45
C ILE A 261 -2.52 -1.86 -8.56
N PRO A 262 -1.71 -2.45 -9.47
CA PRO A 262 -1.65 -3.89 -9.62
C PRO A 262 -1.40 -4.61 -8.29
N GLY A 263 -2.26 -5.59 -7.98
CA GLY A 263 -2.16 -6.40 -6.75
C GLY A 263 -2.91 -5.84 -5.54
N VAL A 264 -3.51 -4.64 -5.60
CA VAL A 264 -4.47 -4.17 -4.58
C VAL A 264 -5.74 -5.03 -4.64
N GLY A 265 -6.31 -5.35 -3.47
CA GLY A 265 -7.43 -6.28 -3.31
C GLY A 265 -6.98 -7.74 -3.17
N SER A 266 -5.71 -8.06 -3.44
CA SER A 266 -5.22 -9.44 -3.33
C SER A 266 -5.25 -9.96 -1.90
N GLU A 267 -5.03 -9.07 -0.93
CA GLU A 267 -5.08 -9.38 0.50
C GLU A 267 -6.47 -9.88 0.91
N VAL A 268 -7.52 -9.13 0.54
CA VAL A 268 -8.91 -9.46 0.87
C VAL A 268 -9.40 -10.69 0.11
N LYS A 269 -9.05 -10.81 -1.17
CA LYS A 269 -9.38 -12.00 -1.97
C LYS A 269 -8.73 -13.26 -1.41
N GLU A 270 -7.48 -13.18 -1.00
CA GLU A 270 -6.78 -14.30 -0.38
C GLU A 270 -7.41 -14.69 0.95
N ARG A 271 -7.81 -13.70 1.76
CA ARG A 271 -8.58 -13.93 2.99
C ARG A 271 -9.92 -14.63 2.71
N LEU A 272 -10.68 -14.17 1.70
CA LEU A 272 -11.92 -14.82 1.26
C LEU A 272 -11.68 -16.28 0.84
N ARG A 273 -10.65 -16.54 0.03
CA ARG A 273 -10.29 -17.90 -0.41
C ARG A 273 -9.97 -18.82 0.77
N ARG A 274 -9.18 -18.35 1.73
CA ARG A 274 -8.84 -19.12 2.95
C ARG A 274 -10.08 -19.43 3.76
N TRP A 275 -10.95 -18.45 3.93
CA TRP A 275 -12.23 -18.62 4.62
C TRP A 275 -13.13 -19.65 3.94
N LYS A 276 -13.37 -19.53 2.63
CA LYS A 276 -14.15 -20.51 1.87
C LYS A 276 -13.56 -21.92 1.94
N LYS A 277 -12.22 -22.04 1.89
CA LYS A 277 -11.51 -23.32 2.00
C LYS A 277 -11.65 -23.94 3.39
N ALA A 278 -11.65 -23.13 4.45
CA ALA A 278 -11.81 -23.61 5.81
C ALA A 278 -13.25 -23.97 6.15
N GLY A 279 -14.24 -23.25 5.62
CA GLY A 279 -15.66 -23.64 5.71
C GLY A 279 -15.96 -24.99 5.03
N SER A 280 -15.12 -25.41 4.07
CA SER A 280 -15.17 -26.73 3.46
C SER A 280 -14.46 -27.83 4.27
N ARG A 281 -13.72 -27.49 5.33
CA ARG A 281 -12.93 -28.42 6.15
C ARG A 281 -13.56 -28.52 7.55
N THR A 282 -14.53 -29.42 7.70
CA THR A 282 -14.86 -29.99 9.00
C THR A 282 -13.70 -30.85 9.48
N ASP A 283 -13.23 -30.59 10.70
CA ASP A 283 -12.15 -31.25 11.45
C ASP A 283 -10.70 -30.90 11.07
N ILE A 284 -9.96 -30.32 12.05
CA ILE A 284 -8.80 -30.93 12.73
C ILE A 284 -8.23 -29.92 13.75
N GLY A 285 -8.11 -30.36 15.01
CA GLY A 285 -6.97 -30.06 15.91
C GLY A 285 -6.82 -28.64 16.44
N ARG A 286 -7.29 -28.43 17.67
CA ARG A 286 -7.11 -27.23 18.50
C ARG A 286 -5.78 -27.36 19.25
N ASP A 287 -4.80 -26.51 18.93
CA ASP A 287 -3.62 -26.27 19.77
C ASP A 287 -3.45 -24.76 19.95
N ASP A 288 -3.33 -24.36 21.21
CA ASP A 288 -3.29 -22.98 21.67
C ASP A 288 -1.95 -22.31 21.28
N ALA A 289 -2.00 -21.32 20.37
CA ALA A 289 -0.93 -20.36 20.14
C ALA A 289 -1.49 -18.94 20.28
N GLU A 290 -0.93 -18.16 21.20
CA GLU A 290 -1.37 -16.80 21.52
C GLU A 290 -1.08 -15.83 20.37
N GLY A 291 -2.14 -15.35 19.71
CA GLY A 291 -2.29 -13.94 19.35
C GLY A 291 -1.35 -13.30 18.33
N GLU A 292 -0.84 -14.02 17.32
CA GLU A 292 -0.10 -13.36 16.22
C GLU A 292 -1.06 -12.66 15.22
N PRO A 293 -0.72 -11.45 14.75
CA PRO A 293 -1.56 -10.64 13.87
C PRO A 293 -1.54 -11.18 12.42
N ASP A 294 -2.67 -11.07 11.70
CA ASP A 294 -2.82 -11.57 10.31
C ASP A 294 -1.60 -11.21 9.46
N PRO A 295 -0.83 -12.20 8.96
CA PRO A 295 0.43 -11.93 8.29
C PRO A 295 0.27 -11.04 7.07
N TRP A 296 -0.89 -10.98 6.41
CA TRP A 296 -1.06 -10.20 5.18
C TRP A 296 -1.64 -8.81 5.42
N SER A 297 -1.99 -8.49 6.67
CA SER A 297 -2.61 -7.22 7.04
C SER A 297 -1.80 -6.02 6.56
N GLY A 298 -2.44 -5.17 5.76
CA GLY A 298 -1.89 -3.88 5.32
C GLY A 298 -0.99 -3.98 4.09
N ALA A 299 -0.87 -5.15 3.46
CA ALA A 299 -0.07 -5.34 2.26
C ALA A 299 -0.59 -4.48 1.09
N ASP A 300 -1.91 -4.33 0.95
CA ASP A 300 -2.49 -3.47 -0.09
C ASP A 300 -2.10 -2.00 0.09
N VAL A 301 -2.26 -1.46 1.30
CA VAL A 301 -1.88 -0.08 1.65
C VAL A 301 -0.38 0.13 1.47
N ALA A 302 0.43 -0.83 1.91
CA ALA A 302 1.88 -0.80 1.73
C ALA A 302 2.29 -0.73 0.26
N ARG A 303 1.63 -1.50 -0.63
CA ARG A 303 1.88 -1.41 -2.08
C ARG A 303 1.61 0.00 -2.60
N GLN A 304 0.51 0.63 -2.18
CA GLN A 304 0.16 1.98 -2.63
C GLN A 304 1.21 3.01 -2.23
N PHE A 305 1.65 3.00 -0.97
CA PHE A 305 2.75 3.86 -0.50
C PHE A 305 4.05 3.62 -1.29
N MET A 306 4.41 2.36 -1.48
CA MET A 306 5.63 2.01 -2.20
C MET A 306 5.57 2.30 -3.71
N GLU A 307 4.39 2.38 -4.31
CA GLU A 307 4.20 2.84 -5.69
C GLU A 307 4.32 4.36 -5.78
N VAL A 308 3.59 5.09 -4.94
CA VAL A 308 3.56 6.56 -5.01
C VAL A 308 4.95 7.16 -4.71
N LEU A 309 5.68 6.57 -3.77
CA LEU A 309 7.02 6.98 -3.35
C LEU A 309 8.15 6.43 -4.24
N ARG A 310 7.84 5.93 -5.44
CA ARG A 310 8.88 5.64 -6.44
C ARG A 310 9.41 6.92 -7.06
N PHE A 311 10.50 7.44 -6.49
CA PHE A 311 11.26 8.55 -7.05
C PHE A 311 12.30 8.02 -8.07
N ASN A 312 12.32 8.62 -9.27
CA ASN A 312 13.32 8.42 -10.34
C ASN A 312 13.53 6.95 -10.77
N ARG A 313 12.62 6.44 -11.61
CA ARG A 313 12.95 5.37 -12.56
C ARG A 313 13.75 5.94 -13.72
#